data_AF-A0A3A9ZT21-F1
#
_entry.id   AF-A0A3A9ZT21-F1
#
_cell.length_a   1.000
_cell.length_b   1.000
_cell.length_c   1.000
_cell.angle_alpha   90.00
_cell.angle_beta   90.00
_cell.angle_gamma   90.00
#
_symmetry.space_group_name_H-M   'P 1'
#
loop_
_entity.id
_entity.type
_entity.pdbx_description
1 polymer ?
#
loop_
_entity_poly.entity_id
_entity_poly.type
_entity_poly.pdbx_seq_one_letter_code
_entity_poly.pdbx_strand_id
1 'polypeptide(L)'
;MCFEDEAGQTLRPPKARTWGRRGHTPQVPVSGKGSGRISIAGLACYKPGRRPRLIYRTIVHRGRKNERRSFGERDYISLLDAAHQQLRGPIVLVWDNLNTHISAAMRQMIAARDWLHVIRLPAYAPDLNPTEQVWSHLKRSIGNLAVCGLDHLLAIIRNRLKRIQYRPDLLDGFLTHTGLTLLPHRP
;
A
#
# COMPACT_ATOMS: atom_id res chain seq x y z
N MET A 1 -10.05 10.59 7.11
CA MET A 1 -8.61 10.32 7.31
C MET A 1 -8.15 9.36 6.24
N CYS A 2 -6.96 9.57 5.69
CA CYS A 2 -6.36 8.73 4.67
C CYS A 2 -4.98 8.31 5.17
N PHE A 3 -4.75 7.01 5.28
CA PHE A 3 -3.48 6.47 5.72
C PHE A 3 -2.69 5.99 4.52
N GLU A 4 -1.45 6.42 4.41
CA GLU A 4 -0.56 6.17 3.27
C GLU A 4 0.62 5.30 3.70
N ASP A 5 1.03 4.40 2.81
CA ASP A 5 2.22 3.56 2.93
C ASP A 5 2.55 2.89 1.59
N GLU A 6 3.75 2.32 1.48
CA GLU A 6 4.18 1.56 0.32
C GLU A 6 4.56 0.11 0.59
N ALA A 7 4.24 -0.73 -0.39
CA ALA A 7 4.71 -2.10 -0.44
C ALA A 7 5.52 -2.36 -1.71
N GLY A 8 6.38 -3.39 -1.65
CA GLY A 8 7.04 -3.89 -2.85
C GLY A 8 7.07 -5.40 -2.92
N GLN A 9 6.99 -5.91 -4.15
CA GLN A 9 7.01 -7.33 -4.44
C GLN A 9 7.94 -7.60 -5.62
N THR A 10 8.86 -8.54 -5.44
CA THR A 10 9.72 -9.05 -6.53
C THR A 10 9.15 -10.37 -7.06
N LEU A 11 9.81 -10.99 -8.04
CA LEU A 11 9.41 -12.31 -8.52
C LEU A 11 9.60 -13.43 -7.49
N ARG A 12 10.36 -13.18 -6.41
CA ARG A 12 10.45 -14.10 -5.27
C ARG A 12 9.17 -13.94 -4.42
N PRO A 13 8.28 -14.94 -4.37
CA PRO A 13 7.03 -14.80 -3.62
C PRO A 13 7.29 -14.80 -2.10
N PRO A 14 6.38 -14.23 -1.30
CA PRO A 14 6.34 -14.47 0.13
C PRO A 14 6.22 -15.97 0.41
N LYS A 15 6.90 -16.44 1.46
CA LYS A 15 6.77 -17.83 1.91
C LYS A 15 5.44 -17.99 2.66
N ALA A 16 4.66 -18.99 2.29
CA ALA A 16 3.41 -19.35 2.97
C ALA A 16 3.37 -20.84 3.30
N ARG A 17 2.47 -21.23 4.21
CA ARG A 17 2.25 -22.65 4.53
C ARG A 17 1.63 -23.35 3.32
N THR A 18 2.09 -24.58 3.06
CA THR A 18 1.55 -25.45 2.01
C THR A 18 1.54 -26.89 2.49
N TRP A 19 0.70 -27.72 1.88
CA TRP A 19 0.68 -29.16 2.12
C TRP A 19 1.91 -29.82 1.48
N GLY A 20 2.39 -30.86 2.15
CA GLY A 20 3.54 -31.66 1.73
C GLY A 20 3.36 -33.10 2.20
N ARG A 21 4.07 -34.04 1.55
CA ARG A 21 4.12 -35.41 2.04
C ARG A 21 4.79 -35.41 3.41
N ARG A 22 4.30 -36.24 4.34
CA ARG A 22 4.90 -36.38 5.68
C ARG A 22 6.38 -36.74 5.53
N GLY A 23 7.24 -36.07 6.30
CA GLY A 23 8.70 -36.25 6.23
C GLY A 23 9.40 -35.59 5.04
N HIS A 24 8.66 -34.92 4.13
CA HIS A 24 9.23 -34.30 2.94
C HIS A 24 8.88 -32.81 2.88
N THR A 25 9.89 -31.95 3.00
CA THR A 25 9.73 -30.50 2.86
C THR A 25 9.38 -30.14 1.41
N PRO A 26 8.22 -29.50 1.14
CA PRO A 26 7.87 -29.05 -0.20
C PRO A 26 8.89 -28.05 -0.75
N GLN A 27 9.39 -28.30 -1.96
CA GLN A 27 10.24 -27.37 -2.68
C GLN A 27 9.46 -26.80 -3.87
N VAL A 28 9.37 -25.48 -3.94
CA VAL A 28 8.72 -24.77 -5.05
C VAL A 28 9.80 -23.98 -5.80
N PRO A 29 10.16 -24.36 -7.03
CA PRO A 29 11.07 -23.57 -7.84
C PRO A 29 10.40 -22.24 -8.20
N VAL A 30 11.11 -21.14 -7.98
CA VAL A 30 10.60 -19.79 -8.26
C VAL A 30 11.61 -19.01 -9.10
N SER A 31 11.10 -18.09 -9.91
CA SER A 31 11.95 -17.11 -10.59
C SER A 31 12.44 -16.09 -9.56
N GLY A 32 13.59 -16.36 -8.95
CA GLY A 32 14.23 -15.45 -7.99
C GLY A 32 15.36 -14.60 -8.58
N LYS A 33 15.68 -14.81 -9.86
CA LYS A 33 16.79 -14.13 -10.55
C LYS A 33 16.29 -12.82 -11.19
N GLY A 34 17.02 -11.72 -10.97
CA GLY A 34 16.75 -10.40 -11.58
C GLY A 34 16.48 -9.28 -10.58
N SER A 35 16.58 -8.03 -11.05
CA SER A 35 16.37 -6.79 -10.27
C SER A 35 14.92 -6.26 -10.36
N GLY A 36 14.04 -7.01 -11.00
CA GLY A 36 12.64 -6.66 -11.22
C GLY A 36 11.83 -6.51 -9.93
N ARG A 37 11.03 -5.44 -9.82
CA ARG A 37 10.18 -5.16 -8.65
C ARG A 37 8.91 -4.44 -9.07
N ILE A 38 7.82 -4.73 -8.39
CA ILE A 38 6.60 -3.93 -8.40
C ILE A 38 6.56 -3.18 -7.08
N SER A 39 6.48 -1.87 -7.15
CA SER A 39 6.28 -0.98 -6.01
C SER A 39 4.84 -0.47 -6.04
N ILE A 40 4.19 -0.42 -4.88
CA ILE A 40 2.79 -0.05 -4.70
C ILE A 40 2.76 1.05 -3.64
N ALA A 41 2.12 2.18 -3.93
CA ALA A 41 1.77 3.19 -2.93
C ALA A 41 0.25 3.17 -2.77
N GLY A 42 -0.25 3.19 -1.54
CA GLY A 42 -1.66 2.99 -1.25
C GLY A 42 -2.19 3.91 -0.16
N LEU A 43 -3.43 4.37 -0.35
CA LEU A 43 -4.21 5.14 0.59
C LEU A 43 -5.41 4.32 1.06
N ALA A 44 -5.46 4.05 2.36
CA ALA A 44 -6.64 3.53 3.03
C ALA A 44 -7.45 4.72 3.60
N CYS A 45 -8.58 5.02 2.97
CA CYS A 45 -9.39 6.20 3.23
C CYS A 45 -10.66 5.85 4.01
N TYR A 46 -10.86 6.54 5.13
CA TYR A 46 -11.98 6.30 6.05
C TYR A 46 -12.68 7.60 6.42
N LYS A 47 -14.01 7.53 6.50
CA LYS A 47 -14.88 8.60 7.00
C LYS A 47 -16.11 7.96 7.67
N PRO A 48 -16.45 8.31 8.93
CA PRO A 48 -17.63 7.79 9.60
C PRO A 48 -18.90 7.95 8.74
N GLY A 49 -19.73 6.91 8.70
CA GLY A 49 -20.96 6.90 7.90
C GLY A 49 -20.74 6.89 6.37
N ARG A 50 -19.51 6.63 5.91
CA ARG A 50 -19.17 6.47 4.50
C ARG A 50 -18.37 5.18 4.31
N ARG A 51 -18.66 4.49 3.20
CA ARG A 51 -17.93 3.29 2.81
C ARG A 51 -16.43 3.60 2.66
N PRO A 52 -15.52 2.79 3.22
CA PRO A 52 -14.07 3.00 3.06
C PRO A 52 -13.62 2.89 1.60
N ARG A 53 -12.46 3.45 1.28
CA ARG A 53 -11.85 3.38 -0.06
C ARG A 53 -10.39 3.00 0.06
N LEU A 54 -9.93 2.15 -0.85
CA LEU A 54 -8.50 1.92 -1.09
C LEU A 54 -8.14 2.55 -2.44
N ILE A 55 -7.22 3.50 -2.45
CA ILE A 55 -6.74 4.18 -3.68
C ILE A 55 -5.25 3.87 -3.80
N TYR A 56 -4.77 3.41 -4.96
CA TYR A 56 -3.37 3.01 -5.09
C TYR A 56 -2.77 3.35 -6.45
N ARG A 57 -1.45 3.33 -6.50
CA ARG A 57 -0.64 3.39 -7.73
C ARG A 57 0.40 2.27 -7.71
N THR A 58 0.86 1.88 -8.90
CA THR A 58 1.87 0.83 -9.07
C THR A 58 2.97 1.31 -10.01
N ILE A 59 4.23 1.11 -9.65
CA ILE A 59 5.39 1.27 -10.53
C ILE A 59 5.99 -0.10 -10.79
N VAL A 60 6.29 -0.40 -12.05
CA VAL A 60 7.04 -1.60 -12.45
C VAL A 60 8.46 -1.18 -12.75
N HIS A 61 9.40 -1.71 -11.99
CA HIS A 61 10.83 -1.58 -12.23
C HIS A 61 11.33 -2.86 -12.88
N ARG A 62 11.89 -2.74 -14.09
CA ARG A 62 12.43 -3.86 -14.87
C ARG A 62 13.94 -4.02 -14.75
N GLY A 63 14.62 -3.11 -14.05
CA GLY A 63 16.07 -3.17 -13.86
C GLY A 63 16.88 -2.46 -14.94
N ARG A 64 16.26 -1.56 -15.69
CA ARG A 64 16.94 -0.79 -16.74
C ARG A 64 17.79 0.31 -16.10
N LYS A 65 18.88 0.69 -16.77
CA LYS A 65 19.74 1.79 -16.31
C LYS A 65 18.89 3.08 -16.16
N ASN A 66 19.05 3.78 -15.04
CA ASN A 66 18.31 5.00 -14.69
C ASN A 66 16.78 4.81 -14.53
N GLU A 67 16.29 3.58 -14.47
CA GLU A 67 14.88 3.32 -14.17
C GLU A 67 14.63 3.49 -12.67
N ARG A 68 13.66 4.34 -12.33
CA ARG A 68 13.33 4.59 -10.92
C ARG A 68 12.60 3.38 -10.33
N ARG A 69 13.05 2.92 -9.17
CA ARG A 69 12.52 1.74 -8.48
C ARG A 69 11.35 2.03 -7.54
N SER A 70 11.24 3.28 -7.08
CA SER A 70 10.30 3.71 -6.03
C SER A 70 9.51 4.93 -6.47
N PHE A 71 8.50 5.29 -5.69
CA PHE A 71 7.76 6.54 -5.84
C PHE A 71 8.66 7.73 -5.46
N GLY A 72 8.48 8.86 -6.13
CA GLY A 72 9.06 10.14 -5.74
C GLY A 72 7.95 11.14 -5.41
N GLU A 73 8.34 12.36 -5.03
CA GLU A 73 7.43 13.38 -4.53
C GLU A 73 6.23 13.62 -5.46
N ARG A 74 6.51 13.75 -6.76
CA ARG A 74 5.46 14.00 -7.78
C ARG A 74 4.45 12.86 -7.90
N ASP A 75 4.86 11.62 -7.66
CA ASP A 75 3.95 10.47 -7.76
C ASP A 75 3.01 10.42 -6.56
N TYR A 76 3.52 10.68 -5.35
CA TYR A 76 2.70 10.80 -4.15
C TYR A 76 1.71 11.95 -4.28
N ILE A 77 2.17 13.11 -4.72
CA ILE A 77 1.30 14.26 -4.95
C ILE A 77 0.22 13.93 -5.98
N SER A 78 0.56 13.27 -7.09
CA SER A 78 -0.43 12.82 -8.08
C SER A 78 -1.43 11.81 -7.50
N LEU A 79 -0.99 10.93 -6.59
CA LEU A 79 -1.86 10.01 -5.86
C LEU A 79 -2.82 10.76 -4.92
N LEU A 80 -2.32 11.75 -4.17
CA LEU A 80 -3.10 12.58 -3.26
C LEU A 80 -4.12 13.44 -4.00
N ASP A 81 -3.74 14.06 -5.12
CA ASP A 81 -4.65 14.85 -5.97
C ASP A 81 -5.77 13.97 -6.53
N ALA A 82 -5.43 12.78 -7.03
CA ALA A 82 -6.43 11.82 -7.51
C ALA A 82 -7.35 11.32 -6.38
N ALA A 83 -6.83 11.18 -5.15
CA ALA A 83 -7.63 10.85 -3.99
C ALA A 83 -8.59 11.98 -3.61
N HIS A 84 -8.12 13.23 -3.61
CA HIS A 84 -8.96 14.39 -3.34
C HIS A 84 -10.12 14.51 -4.34
N GLN A 85 -9.84 14.34 -5.64
CA GLN A 85 -10.86 14.34 -6.69
C GLN A 85 -11.92 13.24 -6.50
N GLN A 86 -11.49 12.04 -6.07
CA GLN A 86 -12.40 10.92 -5.83
C GLN A 86 -13.22 11.05 -4.54
N LEU A 87 -12.60 11.57 -3.48
CA LEU A 87 -13.22 11.69 -2.16
C LEU A 87 -14.07 12.96 -2.01
N ARG A 88 -13.81 13.98 -2.85
CA ARG A 88 -14.55 15.26 -2.92
C ARG A 88 -14.62 15.97 -1.56
N GLY A 89 -13.48 16.09 -0.89
CA GLY A 89 -13.40 16.75 0.41
C GLY A 89 -11.98 16.86 0.94
N PRO A 90 -11.78 17.57 2.07
CA PRO A 90 -10.48 17.72 2.69
C PRO A 90 -9.92 16.37 3.15
N ILE A 91 -8.61 16.23 3.07
CA ILE A 91 -7.87 15.02 3.44
C ILE A 91 -7.00 15.33 4.65
N VAL A 92 -7.22 14.58 5.72
CA VAL A 92 -6.21 14.39 6.77
C VAL A 92 -5.41 13.16 6.37
N LEU A 93 -4.19 13.39 5.87
CA LEU A 93 -3.22 12.38 5.48
C LEU A 93 -2.39 11.95 6.70
N VAL A 94 -2.25 10.64 6.89
CA VAL A 94 -1.41 10.04 7.92
C VAL A 94 -0.38 9.15 7.22
N TRP A 95 0.90 9.41 7.43
CA TRP A 95 2.00 8.63 6.83
C TRP A 95 3.24 8.61 7.71
N ASP A 96 4.24 7.83 7.34
CA ASP A 96 5.48 7.68 8.08
C ASP A 96 6.47 8.84 7.85
N ASN A 97 7.73 8.65 8.25
CA ASN A 97 8.80 9.63 8.08
C ASN A 97 9.79 9.27 6.96
N LEU A 98 9.35 8.57 5.90
CA LEU A 98 10.18 8.31 4.73
C LEU A 98 10.81 9.62 4.21
N ASN A 99 12.09 9.57 3.79
CA ASN A 99 12.84 10.78 3.39
C ASN A 99 12.09 11.61 2.33
N THR A 100 11.39 10.96 1.40
CA THR A 100 10.55 11.63 0.40
C THR A 100 9.34 12.34 1.01
N HIS A 101 8.74 11.82 2.09
CA HIS A 101 7.61 12.44 2.80
C HIS A 101 8.02 13.70 3.56
N ILE A 102 9.26 13.76 4.04
CA ILE A 102 9.76 14.88 4.85
C ILE A 102 10.61 15.89 4.08
N SER A 103 10.84 15.66 2.77
CA SER A 103 11.71 16.49 1.93
C SER A 103 11.17 17.92 1.80
N ALA A 104 12.07 18.89 1.58
CA ALA A 104 11.66 20.29 1.41
C ALA A 104 10.74 20.47 0.19
N ALA A 105 11.02 19.73 -0.89
CA ALA A 105 10.17 19.73 -2.09
C ALA A 105 8.77 19.20 -1.78
N MET A 106 8.66 18.10 -1.02
CA MET A 106 7.37 17.56 -0.60
C MET A 106 6.58 18.56 0.26
N ARG A 107 7.25 19.22 1.23
CA ARG A 107 6.60 20.25 2.07
C ARG A 107 6.05 21.41 1.25
N GLN A 108 6.78 21.89 0.25
CA GLN A 108 6.31 22.93 -0.66
C GLN A 108 5.09 22.47 -1.47
N MET A 109 5.12 21.23 -1.98
CA MET A 109 3.98 20.67 -2.73
C MET A 109 2.75 20.50 -1.83
N ILE A 110 2.92 20.08 -0.57
CA ILE A 110 1.81 20.00 0.40
C ILE A 110 1.25 21.38 0.71
N ALA A 111 2.11 22.39 0.95
CA ALA A 111 1.68 23.74 1.29
C ALA A 111 0.82 24.42 0.20
N ALA A 112 0.95 23.99 -1.05
CA ALA A 112 0.12 24.46 -2.15
C ALA A 112 -1.32 23.87 -2.17
N ARG A 113 -1.69 23.03 -1.19
CA ARG A 113 -2.98 22.31 -1.13
C ARG A 113 -3.70 22.64 0.18
N ASP A 114 -4.57 23.63 0.14
CA ASP A 114 -5.40 24.08 1.27
C ASP A 114 -6.32 22.97 1.83
N TRP A 115 -6.71 22.01 1.01
CA TRP A 115 -7.53 20.85 1.37
C TRP A 115 -6.76 19.72 2.06
N LEU A 116 -5.42 19.79 2.15
CA LEU A 116 -4.56 18.73 2.65
C LEU A 116 -3.95 19.08 4.01
N HIS A 117 -4.30 18.32 5.03
CA HIS A 117 -3.65 18.36 6.33
C HIS A 117 -2.83 17.09 6.55
N VAL A 118 -1.57 17.23 6.95
CA VAL A 118 -0.64 16.09 7.08
C VAL A 118 -0.25 15.86 8.53
N ILE A 119 -0.51 14.65 9.00
CA ILE A 119 -0.08 14.14 10.30
C ILE A 119 0.96 13.05 10.05
N ARG A 120 2.08 13.12 10.79
CA ARG A 120 3.13 12.10 10.70
C ARG A 120 3.01 11.14 11.86
N LEU A 121 3.16 9.86 11.58
CA LEU A 121 3.26 8.85 12.63
C LEU A 121 4.55 9.02 13.42
N PRO A 122 4.55 8.70 14.72
CA PRO A 122 5.78 8.50 15.48
C PRO A 122 6.68 7.49 14.76
N ALA A 123 7.99 7.63 14.96
CA ALA A 123 8.93 6.64 14.43
C ALA A 123 8.58 5.25 14.97
N TYR A 124 8.68 4.24 14.11
CA TYR A 124 8.43 2.82 14.45
C TYR A 124 7.02 2.50 14.97
N ALA A 125 5.99 3.21 14.50
CA ALA A 125 4.58 2.91 14.81
C ALA A 125 3.77 2.35 13.61
N PRO A 126 4.21 1.25 12.95
CA PRO A 126 3.50 0.68 11.80
C PRO A 126 2.15 0.06 12.17
N ASP A 127 1.98 -0.36 13.43
CA ASP A 127 0.76 -0.93 13.99
C ASP A 127 -0.42 0.05 13.98
N LEU A 128 -0.14 1.36 13.93
CA LEU A 128 -1.16 2.41 13.79
C LEU A 128 -1.60 2.64 12.34
N ASN A 129 -0.95 2.01 11.36
CA ASN A 129 -1.24 2.21 9.94
C ASN A 129 -2.05 1.04 9.34
N PRO A 130 -3.33 1.23 8.99
CA PRO A 130 -4.16 0.14 8.46
C PRO A 130 -3.72 -0.34 7.06
N THR A 131 -2.87 0.40 6.34
CA THR A 131 -2.29 -0.07 5.08
C THR A 131 -1.37 -1.28 5.28
N GLU A 132 -0.72 -1.43 6.43
CA GLU A 132 0.08 -2.62 6.77
C GLU A 132 -0.75 -3.89 6.69
N GLN A 133 -2.00 -3.84 7.14
CA GLN A 133 -2.93 -4.96 7.04
C GLN A 133 -3.38 -5.21 5.59
N VAL A 134 -3.53 -4.16 4.77
CA VAL A 134 -3.75 -4.28 3.31
C VAL A 134 -2.59 -5.04 2.67
N TRP A 135 -1.35 -4.68 2.99
CA TRP A 135 -0.14 -5.32 2.45
C TRP A 135 0.05 -6.74 2.96
N SER A 136 -0.21 -6.99 4.24
CA SER A 136 -0.20 -8.31 4.84
C SER A 136 -1.21 -9.23 4.15
N HIS A 137 -2.44 -8.75 3.92
CA HIS A 137 -3.47 -9.47 3.18
C HIS A 137 -3.04 -9.76 1.73
N LEU A 138 -2.51 -8.75 1.03
CA LEU A 138 -1.99 -8.90 -0.33
C LEU A 138 -0.89 -9.96 -0.39
N LYS A 139 0.14 -9.86 0.47
CA LYS A 139 1.29 -10.77 0.51
C LYS A 139 0.87 -12.22 0.80
N ARG A 140 -0.08 -12.43 1.73
CA ARG A 140 -0.65 -13.76 1.99
C ARG A 140 -1.35 -14.33 0.74
N SER A 141 -2.05 -13.51 -0.02
CA SER A 141 -2.79 -13.93 -1.23
C SER A 141 -1.91 -14.33 -2.42
N ILE A 142 -0.61 -14.03 -2.35
CA ILE A 142 0.42 -14.40 -3.35
C ILE A 142 1.51 -15.30 -2.77
N GLY A 143 1.26 -15.89 -1.60
CA GLY A 143 2.19 -16.81 -0.95
C GLY A 143 2.51 -18.01 -1.83
N ASN A 144 3.80 -18.37 -1.92
CA ASN A 144 4.32 -19.47 -2.75
C ASN A 144 3.99 -19.38 -4.26
N LEU A 145 3.50 -18.24 -4.74
CA LEU A 145 3.11 -18.07 -6.13
C LEU A 145 4.35 -18.02 -7.05
N ALA A 146 4.52 -19.05 -7.88
CA ALA A 146 5.61 -19.12 -8.85
C ALA A 146 5.22 -18.47 -10.18
N VAL A 147 5.47 -17.16 -10.31
CA VAL A 147 5.30 -16.42 -11.58
C VAL A 147 6.62 -16.30 -12.34
N CYS A 148 6.55 -16.38 -13.67
CA CYS A 148 7.73 -16.31 -14.55
C CYS A 148 8.04 -14.91 -15.10
N GLY A 149 7.27 -13.87 -14.74
CA GLY A 149 7.50 -12.51 -15.26
C GLY A 149 6.76 -11.40 -14.51
N LEU A 150 7.28 -10.17 -14.62
CA LEU A 150 6.75 -9.00 -13.89
C LEU A 150 5.36 -8.60 -14.35
N ASP A 151 5.04 -8.75 -15.64
CA ASP A 151 3.73 -8.39 -16.17
C ASP A 151 2.63 -9.30 -15.60
N HIS A 152 2.92 -10.60 -15.49
CA HIS A 152 2.00 -11.55 -14.84
C HIS A 152 1.86 -11.25 -13.34
N LEU A 153 2.96 -10.96 -12.65
CA LEU A 153 2.93 -10.57 -11.24
C LEU A 153 2.08 -9.29 -11.04
N LEU A 154 2.23 -8.29 -11.92
CA LEU A 154 1.47 -7.05 -11.87
C LEU A 154 -0.02 -7.28 -12.07
N ALA A 155 -0.38 -8.11 -13.04
CA ALA A 155 -1.78 -8.47 -13.28
C ALA A 155 -2.41 -9.11 -12.04
N ILE A 156 -1.69 -10.03 -11.38
CA ILE A 156 -2.15 -10.67 -10.14
C ILE A 156 -2.28 -9.66 -9.01
N ILE A 157 -1.25 -8.82 -8.77
CA ILE A 157 -1.29 -7.80 -7.72
C ILE A 157 -2.46 -6.84 -7.92
N ARG A 158 -2.66 -6.32 -9.15
CA ARG A 158 -3.79 -5.44 -9.47
C ARG A 158 -5.12 -6.14 -9.26
N ASN A 159 -5.24 -7.41 -9.65
CA ASN A 159 -6.45 -8.18 -9.42
C ASN A 159 -6.77 -8.34 -7.92
N ARG A 160 -5.76 -8.66 -7.10
CA ARG A 160 -5.91 -8.81 -5.64
C ARG A 160 -6.27 -7.49 -4.97
N LEU A 161 -5.59 -6.39 -5.31
CA LEU A 161 -5.90 -5.06 -4.82
C LEU A 161 -7.32 -4.63 -5.21
N LYS A 162 -7.73 -4.88 -6.46
CA LYS A 162 -9.10 -4.62 -6.92
C LYS A 162 -10.13 -5.38 -6.09
N ARG A 163 -9.89 -6.66 -5.76
CA ARG A 163 -10.79 -7.42 -4.86
C ARG A 163 -10.89 -6.79 -3.47
N ILE A 164 -9.79 -6.30 -2.91
CA ILE A 164 -9.80 -5.58 -1.63
C ILE A 164 -10.64 -4.29 -1.73
N GLN A 165 -10.48 -3.51 -2.80
CA GLN A 165 -11.29 -2.29 -3.04
C GLN A 165 -12.80 -2.54 -3.00
N TYR A 166 -13.26 -3.71 -3.47
CA TYR A 166 -14.68 -4.07 -3.49
C TYR A 166 -15.19 -4.70 -2.19
N ARG A 167 -14.35 -4.90 -1.17
CA ARG A 167 -14.73 -5.48 0.13
C ARG A 167 -14.63 -4.45 1.25
N PRO A 168 -15.68 -3.64 1.49
CA PRO A 168 -15.65 -2.59 2.51
C PRO A 168 -15.45 -3.14 3.92
N ASP A 169 -16.15 -4.23 4.29
CA ASP A 169 -16.01 -4.84 5.64
C ASP A 169 -14.58 -5.30 5.93
N LEU A 170 -13.83 -5.70 4.88
CA LEU A 170 -12.42 -6.07 5.01
C LEU A 170 -11.56 -4.83 5.30
N LEU A 171 -11.81 -3.71 4.62
CA LEU A 171 -11.11 -2.45 4.87
C LEU A 171 -11.44 -1.90 6.26
N ASP A 172 -12.70 -1.96 6.69
CA ASP A 172 -13.09 -1.56 8.03
C ASP A 172 -12.41 -2.44 9.09
N GLY A 173 -12.32 -3.75 8.86
CA GLY A 173 -11.58 -4.67 9.71
C GLY A 173 -10.07 -4.35 9.81
N PHE A 174 -9.46 -3.79 8.75
CA PHE A 174 -8.07 -3.33 8.82
C PHE A 174 -7.91 -2.12 9.73
N LEU A 175 -8.84 -1.17 9.70
CA LEU A 175 -8.87 -0.05 10.62
C LEU A 175 -9.11 -0.52 12.06
N THR A 176 -10.06 -1.42 12.31
CA THR A 176 -10.32 -1.94 13.65
C THR A 176 -9.08 -2.63 14.25
N HIS A 177 -8.25 -3.28 13.43
CA HIS A 177 -7.04 -3.94 13.89
C HIS A 177 -5.99 -2.98 14.47
N THR A 178 -5.98 -1.71 14.06
CA THR A 178 -5.04 -0.71 14.61
C THR A 178 -5.50 -0.18 15.97
N GLY A 179 -6.70 -0.55 16.44
CA GLY A 179 -7.32 0.00 17.64
C GLY A 179 -7.80 1.45 17.48
N LEU A 180 -7.59 2.06 16.32
CA LEU A 180 -8.03 3.43 16.05
C LEU A 180 -9.54 3.47 15.83
N THR A 181 -10.21 4.36 16.56
CA THR A 181 -11.62 4.64 16.39
C THR A 181 -11.79 6.03 15.81
N LEU A 182 -12.48 6.12 14.67
CA LEU A 182 -12.74 7.40 13.97
C LEU A 182 -14.05 8.06 14.41
N LEU A 183 -14.70 7.54 15.45
CA LEU A 183 -15.89 8.16 16.02
C LEU A 183 -15.48 9.51 16.65
N PRO A 184 -16.28 10.57 16.46
CA PRO A 184 -16.10 11.76 17.27
C PRO A 184 -16.28 11.37 18.73
N HIS A 185 -15.33 11.77 19.59
CA HIS A 185 -15.64 11.91 21.00
C HIS A 185 -16.87 12.81 21.09
N ARG A 186 -17.99 12.28 21.58
CA ARG A 186 -19.06 13.17 22.01
C ARG A 186 -18.52 13.96 23.21
N PRO A 187 -18.67 15.29 23.22
CA PRO A 187 -18.36 16.08 24.40
C PRO A 187 -19.20 15.63 25.60
#